data_AF-A0A9E5BKI7-F1
#
_entry.id   AF-A0A9E5BKI7-F1
#
_cell.length_a   1.000
_cell.length_b   1.000
_cell.length_c   1.000
_cell.angle_alpha   90.00
_cell.angle_beta   90.00
_cell.angle_gamma   90.00
#
_symmetry.space_group_name_H-M   'P 1'
#
loop_
_entity.id
_entity.type
_entity.pdbx_description
1 polymer ?
#
loop_
_entity_poly.entity_id
_entity_poly.type
_entity_poly.pdbx_seq_one_letter_code
_entity_poly.pdbx_strand_id
1 'polypeptide(L)'
;MFPSSQLPHMLSKGDFDLLETQLREKLLDAQYDLVKEKSAAILVLINGSDGAGKGEVINRLYEWLDDHFVIRGCRAISPICILGFLCHPHLLPHH
;
A
#
# COMPACT_ATOMS: atom_id res chain seq x y z
N MET A 1 -18.49 -19.94 -10.04
CA MET A 1 -17.53 -19.60 -11.09
C MET A 1 -17.93 -18.24 -11.66
N PHE A 2 -17.07 -17.22 -11.55
CA PHE A 2 -17.42 -15.84 -11.87
C PHE A 2 -17.12 -15.53 -13.35
N PRO A 3 -18.06 -14.93 -14.11
CA PRO A 3 -17.86 -14.61 -15.53
C PRO A 3 -16.74 -13.59 -15.80
N SER A 4 -16.42 -12.73 -14.82
CA SER A 4 -15.44 -11.65 -14.94
C SER A 4 -13.98 -12.15 -14.96
N SER A 5 -13.69 -13.34 -14.44
CA SER A 5 -12.35 -13.94 -14.51
C SER A 5 -12.03 -14.54 -15.89
N GLN A 6 -13.01 -14.57 -16.80
CA GLN A 6 -12.85 -15.08 -18.17
C GLN A 6 -12.64 -13.97 -19.20
N LEU A 7 -12.73 -12.69 -18.79
CA LEU A 7 -12.36 -11.58 -19.64
C LEU A 7 -10.86 -11.64 -19.90
N PRO A 8 -10.41 -11.52 -21.16
CA PRO A 8 -8.98 -11.44 -21.46
C PRO A 8 -8.45 -10.10 -20.94
N HIS A 9 -7.89 -10.12 -19.72
CA HIS A 9 -7.12 -9.03 -19.15
C HIS A 9 -5.72 -9.05 -19.77
N MET A 10 -5.62 -8.78 -21.07
CA MET A 10 -4.34 -8.69 -21.78
C MET A 10 -3.88 -7.24 -21.83
N LEU A 11 -2.72 -6.98 -21.24
CA LEU A 11 -1.97 -5.74 -21.38
C LEU A 11 -0.79 -5.98 -22.30
N SER A 12 -0.54 -5.04 -23.22
CA SER A 12 0.70 -5.06 -23.97
C SER A 12 1.88 -4.80 -23.03
N LYS A 13 3.07 -5.31 -23.37
CA LYS A 13 4.25 -5.11 -22.52
C LYS A 13 4.58 -3.62 -22.35
N GLY A 14 4.48 -2.84 -23.44
CA GLY A 14 4.76 -1.40 -23.39
C GLY A 14 3.77 -0.62 -22.52
N ASP A 15 2.48 -0.95 -22.61
CA ASP A 15 1.46 -0.31 -21.76
C ASP A 15 1.63 -0.72 -20.30
N PHE A 16 1.99 -1.97 -20.05
CA PHE A 16 2.26 -2.47 -18.70
C PHE A 16 3.44 -1.72 -18.07
N ASP A 17 4.57 -1.56 -18.76
CA ASP A 17 5.76 -0.88 -18.23
C ASP A 17 5.48 0.60 -17.89
N LEU A 18 4.67 1.28 -18.71
CA LEU A 18 4.23 2.66 -18.47
C LEU A 18 3.33 2.77 -17.24
N LEU A 19 2.32 1.89 -17.14
CA LEU A 19 1.38 1.87 -16.03
C LEU A 19 2.05 1.44 -14.73
N GLU A 20 2.96 0.47 -14.80
CA GLU A 20 3.74 -0.01 -13.66
C GLU A 20 4.52 1.15 -13.01
N THR A 21 5.22 1.94 -13.82
CA THR A 21 6.03 3.06 -13.31
C THR A 21 5.15 4.06 -12.54
N GLN A 22 4.03 4.48 -13.14
CA GLN A 22 3.09 5.40 -12.51
C GLN A 22 2.42 4.82 -11.26
N LEU A 23 2.11 3.52 -11.27
CA LEU A 23 1.50 2.84 -10.14
C LEU A 23 2.48 2.74 -8.96
N ARG A 24 3.74 2.43 -9.24
CA ARG A 24 4.81 2.33 -8.23
C ARG A 24 4.99 3.64 -7.48
N GLU A 25 5.08 4.76 -8.19
CA GLU A 25 5.20 6.10 -7.59
C GLU A 25 4.01 6.38 -6.66
N LYS A 26 2.77 6.20 -7.14
CA LYS A 26 1.56 6.42 -6.35
C LYS A 26 1.45 5.52 -5.12
N LEU A 27 1.93 4.27 -5.22
CA LEU A 27 1.92 3.34 -4.10
C LEU A 27 2.91 3.76 -3.01
N LEU A 28 4.10 4.24 -3.40
CA LEU A 28 5.09 4.77 -2.45
C LEU A 28 4.59 6.05 -1.77
N ASP A 29 4.02 6.98 -2.53
CA ASP A 29 3.44 8.21 -1.96
C ASP A 29 2.35 7.88 -0.93
N ALA A 30 1.42 6.99 -1.29
CA ALA A 30 0.38 6.53 -0.37
C ALA A 30 0.97 5.83 0.87
N GLN A 31 2.04 5.05 0.72
CA GLN A 31 2.74 4.41 1.83
C GLN A 31 3.36 5.45 2.77
N TYR A 32 3.99 6.49 2.23
CA TYR A 32 4.56 7.58 3.03
C TYR A 32 3.49 8.36 3.79
N ASP A 33 2.37 8.66 3.15
CA ASP A 33 1.25 9.36 3.79
C ASP A 33 0.68 8.53 4.96
N LEU A 34 0.49 7.22 4.77
CA LEU A 34 0.03 6.32 5.83
C LEU A 34 0.98 6.27 7.03
N VAL A 35 2.30 6.23 6.75
CA VAL A 35 3.34 6.24 7.80
C VAL A 35 3.34 7.56 8.54
N LYS A 36 3.18 8.68 7.83
CA LYS A 36 3.17 10.03 8.39
C LYS A 36 1.95 10.24 9.29
N GLU A 37 0.78 9.80 8.85
CA GLU A 37 -0.47 9.93 9.60
C GLU A 37 -0.54 8.97 10.80
N LYS A 38 0.18 7.84 10.75
CA LYS A 38 0.12 6.74 11.74
C LYS A 38 -1.32 6.28 12.03
N SER A 39 -2.20 6.47 11.05
CA SER A 39 -3.66 6.40 11.23
C SER A 39 -4.20 4.98 11.14
N ALA A 40 -3.53 4.10 10.40
CA ALA A 40 -4.04 2.75 10.14
C ALA A 40 -2.94 1.72 9.84
N ALA A 41 -3.30 0.44 10.04
CA ALA A 41 -2.57 -0.70 9.49
C ALA A 41 -3.36 -1.27 8.31
N ILE A 42 -2.69 -1.58 7.19
CA ILE A 42 -3.30 -2.16 6.00
C ILE A 42 -2.95 -3.65 5.92
N LEU A 43 -3.98 -4.50 5.81
CA LEU A 43 -3.84 -5.94 5.58
C LEU A 43 -4.36 -6.27 4.17
N VAL A 44 -3.48 -6.80 3.32
CA VAL A 44 -3.83 -7.25 1.97
C VAL A 44 -3.86 -8.77 1.93
N LEU A 45 -5.06 -9.34 1.71
CA LEU A 45 -5.26 -10.80 1.62
C LEU A 45 -5.36 -11.21 0.15
N ILE A 46 -4.34 -11.90 -0.36
CA ILE A 46 -4.28 -12.37 -1.75
C ILE A 46 -4.72 -13.84 -1.79
N ASN A 47 -5.90 -14.08 -2.38
CA ASN A 47 -6.51 -15.40 -2.52
C ASN A 47 -6.65 -15.77 -4.01
N GLY A 48 -6.66 -17.07 -4.30
CA GLY A 48 -6.72 -17.60 -5.66
C GLY A 48 -6.40 -19.09 -5.70
N SER A 49 -6.72 -19.76 -6.80
CA SER A 49 -6.40 -21.18 -6.99
C SER A 49 -4.88 -21.43 -7.04
N ASP A 50 -4.48 -22.67 -6.85
CA ASP A 50 -3.07 -23.05 -7.02
C ASP A 50 -2.63 -22.81 -8.47
N GLY A 51 -1.46 -22.19 -8.64
CA GLY A 51 -0.95 -21.76 -9.94
C GLY A 51 -1.56 -20.47 -10.50
N ALA A 52 -2.42 -19.75 -9.76
CA ALA A 52 -3.02 -18.49 -10.22
C ALA A 52 -2.06 -17.27 -10.25
N GLY A 53 -0.77 -17.46 -10.01
CA GLY A 53 0.20 -16.36 -10.04
C GLY A 53 0.29 -15.55 -8.73
N LYS A 54 -0.25 -16.05 -7.61
CA LYS A 54 -0.31 -15.32 -6.33
C LYS A 54 1.09 -14.91 -5.83
N GLY A 55 2.07 -15.81 -5.98
CA GLY A 55 3.43 -15.59 -5.52
C GLY A 55 4.14 -14.49 -6.32
N GLU A 56 3.95 -14.49 -7.64
CA GLU A 56 4.50 -13.50 -8.56
C GLU A 56 3.96 -12.10 -8.27
N VAL A 57 2.65 -11.99 -7.97
CA VAL A 57 2.03 -10.72 -7.57
C VAL A 57 2.57 -10.24 -6.23
N ILE A 58 2.69 -11.13 -5.25
CA ILE A 58 3.25 -10.79 -3.93
C ILE A 58 4.69 -10.31 -4.06
N ASN A 59 5.53 -11.05 -4.80
CA ASN A 59 6.93 -10.69 -5.00
C ASN A 59 7.08 -9.33 -5.68
N ARG A 60 6.27 -9.06 -6.71
CA ARG A 60 6.28 -7.77 -7.41
C ARG A 60 5.83 -6.61 -6.50
N LEU A 61 4.85 -6.82 -5.62
CA LEU A 61 4.47 -5.82 -4.63
C LEU A 61 5.61 -5.55 -3.62
N TYR A 62 6.35 -6.58 -3.21
CA TYR A 62 7.53 -6.41 -2.35
C TYR A 62 8.69 -5.69 -3.06
N GLU A 63 8.83 -5.83 -4.38
CA GLU A 63 9.82 -5.07 -5.16
C GLU A 63 9.46 -3.59 -5.31
N TRP A 64 8.17 -3.25 -5.25
CA TRP A 64 7.68 -1.89 -5.47
C TRP A 64 7.54 -1.07 -4.19
N LEU A 65 7.13 -1.70 -3.09
CA LEU A 65 6.90 -1.04 -1.81
C LEU A 65 8.18 -1.01 -0.97
N ASP A 66 8.34 0.00 -0.11
CA ASP A 66 9.43 0.04 0.86
C ASP A 66 9.20 -1.03 1.94
N ASP A 67 10.12 -1.99 2.00
CA ASP A 67 10.05 -3.19 2.86
C ASP A 67 10.09 -2.84 4.36
N HIS A 68 10.67 -1.70 4.72
CA HIS A 68 10.75 -1.25 6.11
C HIS A 68 9.36 -0.98 6.72
N PHE A 69 8.36 -0.67 5.89
CA PHE A 69 6.99 -0.37 6.34
C PHE A 69 6.00 -1.52 6.12
N VAL A 70 6.31 -2.50 5.26
CA VAL A 70 5.41 -3.63 4.96
C VAL A 70 5.36 -4.66 6.09
N ILE A 71 6.41 -4.76 6.91
CA ILE A 71 6.54 -5.77 7.99
C ILE A 71 6.40 -5.16 9.39
N ARG A 72 6.61 -3.85 9.53
CA ARG A 72 6.41 -3.18 10.81
C ARG A 72 4.94 -2.86 10.98
N GLY A 73 4.21 -3.84 11.54
CA GLY A 73 2.92 -3.58 12.17
C GLY A 73 3.04 -2.32 13.02
N CYS A 74 2.20 -1.32 12.70
CA CYS A 74 2.28 0.02 13.24
C CYS A 74 2.42 -0.04 14.77
N ARG A 75 3.64 0.20 15.29
CA ARG A 75 3.93 0.22 16.73
C ARG A 75 3.37 1.47 17.42
N ALA A 76 2.54 2.23 16.70
CA ALA A 76 1.87 3.44 17.18
C ALA A 76 0.48 3.18 17.78
N ILE A 77 0.08 1.92 18.01
CA ILE A 77 -0.95 1.61 18.99
C ILE A 77 -0.28 1.62 20.38
N SER A 78 0.19 2.80 20.79
CA SER A 78 0.59 3.03 22.18
C SER A 78 -0.67 3.35 22.99
N PRO A 79 -0.90 2.75 24.16
CA PRO A 79 -2.07 3.02 25.01
C PRO A 79 -2.11 4.44 25.60
N ILE A 80 -1.16 5.32 25.26
CA ILE A 80 -1.06 6.70 25.77
C ILE A 80 -2.11 7.65 25.17
N CYS A 81 -2.74 7.33 24.03
CA CYS A 81 -3.70 8.24 23.37
C CYS A 81 -5.14 8.24 23.92
N ILE A 82 -5.45 7.53 25.02
CA ILE A 82 -6.81 7.55 25.61
C ILE A 82 -7.04 8.77 26.52
N LEU A 83 -6.00 9.48 26.94
CA LEU A 83 -6.18 10.77 27.61
C LEU A 83 -6.10 11.89 26.57
N GLY A 84 -7.25 12.17 25.95
CA GLY A 84 -7.38 13.27 24.99
C GLY A 84 -6.88 14.57 25.61
N PHE A 85 -5.96 15.24 24.92
CA PHE A 85 -5.75 16.69 24.95
C PHE A 85 -4.69 17.06 23.89
N LEU A 86 -5.07 17.92 22.94
CA LEU A 86 -4.24 18.65 21.99
C LEU A 86 -3.26 17.87 21.09
N CYS A 87 -3.68 17.65 19.84
CA CYS A 87 -2.76 17.83 18.72
C CYS A 87 -3.51 18.39 17.51
N HIS A 88 -3.84 19.67 17.61
CA HIS A 88 -4.12 20.51 16.45
C HIS A 88 -3.04 21.59 16.42
N PRO A 89 -2.10 21.57 15.46
CA PRO A 89 -1.32 22.75 15.14
C PRO A 89 -1.69 23.18 13.71
N HIS A 90 -2.80 23.91 13.64
CA HIS A 90 -2.97 24.93 12.64
C HIS A 90 -1.94 26.04 12.92
N LEU A 91 -1.21 26.46 11.88
CA LEU A 91 -0.40 27.67 11.81
C LEU A 91 0.89 27.71 12.68
N LEU A 92 2.05 27.77 12.04
CA LEU A 92 2.95 28.93 12.07
C LEU A 92 4.11 28.75 11.06
N PRO A 93 4.52 29.82 10.35
CA PRO A 93 5.56 29.81 9.33
C PRO A 93 6.95 29.95 9.97
N HIS A 94 7.98 29.42 9.30
CA HIS A 94 9.37 29.77 9.58
C HIS A 94 10.04 30.24 8.29
N HIS A 95 10.28 31.56 8.28
CA HIS A 95 11.33 32.35 7.63
C HIS A 95 11.56 32.31 6.10
#